data_AF-A0A2D4JXT9-F1
#
_entry.id   AF-A0A2D4JXT9-F1
#
_cell.length_a   1.000
_cell.length_b   1.000
_cell.length_c   1.000
_cell.angle_alpha   90.00
_cell.angle_beta   90.00
_cell.angle_gamma   90.00
#
_symmetry.space_group_name_H-M   'P 1'
#
loop_
_entity.id
_entity.type
_entity.pdbx_description
1 polymer ?
#
loop_
_entity_poly.entity_id
_entity_poly.type
_entity_poly.pdbx_seq_one_letter_code
_entity_poly.pdbx_strand_id
1 'polypeptide(L)'
;RQAVAADVDTKPAYQNLRQRVDNFVSNHLATHTWSPYLNKNQLRNNIRQQVLKSGMLESGIDRIISQVVDPKINHIFRPQVEKAVHEFLATMNHQEETNPSFALLEEKLEPSILLQGVPAVPPNVNMANDALSILETITSLNQEASATRASTEATNT
;
A
#
# COMPACT_ATOMS: atom_id res chain seq x y z
N ARG A 1 14.74 0.73 -4.02
CA ARG A 1 13.45 -0.01 -3.92
C ARG A 1 12.51 0.21 -5.12
N GLN A 2 12.99 0.54 -6.34
CA GLN A 2 12.11 0.80 -7.52
C GLN A 2 12.10 -0.29 -8.62
N ALA A 3 12.92 -1.35 -8.51
CA ALA A 3 13.14 -2.28 -9.63
C ALA A 3 12.09 -3.41 -9.78
N VAL A 4 11.12 -3.55 -8.86
CA VAL A 4 10.21 -4.72 -8.87
C VAL A 4 9.00 -4.54 -9.80
N ALA A 5 8.53 -3.31 -10.01
CA ALA A 5 7.35 -3.03 -10.84
C ALA A 5 7.69 -2.69 -12.31
N ALA A 6 8.86 -2.10 -12.57
CA ALA A 6 9.26 -1.60 -13.89
C ALA A 6 9.67 -2.69 -14.91
N ASP A 7 9.52 -3.96 -14.55
CA ASP A 7 9.95 -5.09 -15.37
C ASP A 7 8.77 -6.00 -15.73
N VAL A 8 7.56 -5.69 -15.25
CA VAL A 8 6.36 -6.49 -15.57
C VAL A 8 5.89 -6.19 -16.97
N ASP A 9 5.85 -4.91 -17.34
CA ASP A 9 5.38 -4.44 -18.64
C ASP A 9 6.33 -4.81 -19.78
N THR A 10 7.63 -4.95 -19.50
CA THR A 10 8.61 -5.45 -20.48
C THR A 10 8.56 -6.97 -20.66
N LYS A 11 7.87 -7.73 -19.79
CA LYS A 11 7.83 -9.19 -19.91
C LYS A 11 7.02 -9.65 -21.14
N PRO A 12 7.45 -10.74 -21.79
CA PRO A 12 6.73 -11.32 -22.93
C PRO A 12 5.26 -11.65 -22.63
N ALA A 13 4.94 -12.11 -21.42
CA ALA A 13 3.56 -12.43 -21.01
C ALA A 13 2.65 -11.20 -21.05
N TYR A 14 3.11 -10.08 -20.49
CA TYR A 14 2.35 -8.83 -20.50
C TYR A 14 2.19 -8.29 -21.91
N GLN A 15 3.28 -8.26 -22.69
CA GLN A 15 3.27 -7.78 -24.07
C GLN A 15 2.34 -8.62 -24.97
N ASN A 16 2.27 -9.93 -24.75
CA ASN A 16 1.35 -10.79 -25.48
C ASN A 16 -0.11 -10.47 -25.16
N LEU A 17 -0.46 -10.28 -23.88
CA LEU A 17 -1.81 -9.91 -23.47
C LEU A 17 -2.20 -8.54 -24.06
N ARG A 18 -1.33 -7.54 -23.89
CA ARG A 18 -1.47 -6.20 -24.48
C ARG A 18 -1.77 -6.29 -25.98
N GLN A 19 -0.92 -7.00 -26.73
CA GLN A 19 -1.09 -7.16 -28.18
C GLN A 19 -2.40 -7.86 -28.53
N ARG A 20 -2.80 -8.90 -27.78
CA ARG A 20 -4.07 -9.60 -28.00
C ARG A 20 -5.28 -8.69 -27.81
N VAL A 21 -5.27 -7.86 -26.76
CA VAL A 21 -6.34 -6.88 -26.49
C VAL A 21 -6.36 -5.82 -27.59
N ASP A 22 -5.20 -5.26 -27.96
CA ASP A 22 -5.10 -4.24 -29.00
C ASP A 22 -5.61 -4.77 -30.36
N ASN A 23 -5.20 -5.98 -30.73
CA ASN A 23 -5.68 -6.66 -31.94
C ASN A 23 -7.18 -6.93 -31.88
N PHE A 24 -7.70 -7.36 -30.72
CA PHE A 24 -9.13 -7.61 -30.54
C PHE A 24 -9.94 -6.33 -30.78
N VAL A 25 -9.54 -5.23 -30.16
CA VAL A 25 -10.22 -3.92 -30.30
C VAL A 25 -10.12 -3.43 -31.74
N SER A 26 -8.94 -3.50 -32.36
CA SER A 26 -8.73 -3.09 -33.76
C SER A 26 -9.62 -3.88 -34.71
N ASN A 27 -9.65 -5.21 -34.59
CA ASN A 27 -10.49 -6.06 -35.41
C ASN A 27 -11.97 -5.76 -35.22
N HIS A 28 -12.42 -5.57 -33.97
CA HIS A 28 -13.81 -5.25 -33.68
C HIS A 28 -14.22 -3.90 -34.28
N LEU A 29 -13.37 -2.88 -34.17
CA LEU A 29 -13.61 -1.56 -34.76
C LEU A 29 -13.62 -1.62 -36.30
N ALA A 30 -12.80 -2.46 -36.92
CA ALA A 30 -12.76 -2.64 -38.37
C ALA A 30 -14.06 -3.24 -38.94
N THR A 31 -14.79 -4.03 -38.15
CA THR A 31 -16.12 -4.57 -38.55
C THR A 31 -17.26 -3.57 -38.41
N HIS A 32 -16.99 -2.40 -37.82
CA HIS A 32 -18.02 -1.41 -37.51
C HIS A 32 -17.99 -0.25 -38.50
N THR A 33 -19.15 0.17 -38.97
CA THR A 33 -19.28 1.34 -39.84
C THR A 33 -19.39 2.61 -39.00
N TRP A 34 -18.52 3.58 -39.27
CA TRP A 34 -18.58 4.89 -38.63
C TRP A 34 -19.73 5.73 -39.20
N SER A 35 -20.57 6.28 -38.33
CA SER A 35 -21.63 7.21 -38.71
C SER A 35 -21.78 8.34 -37.68
N PRO A 36 -22.29 9.52 -38.07
CA PRO A 36 -22.51 10.63 -37.14
C PRO A 36 -23.48 10.30 -36.00
N TYR A 37 -24.38 9.33 -36.21
CA TYR A 37 -25.40 8.91 -35.25
C TYR A 37 -25.00 7.66 -34.46
N LEU A 38 -23.78 7.16 -34.66
CA LEU A 38 -23.28 5.97 -33.97
C LEU A 38 -23.24 6.20 -32.47
N ASN A 39 -23.94 5.35 -31.71
CA ASN A 39 -23.87 5.37 -30.26
C ASN A 39 -22.53 4.79 -29.78
N LYS A 40 -21.55 5.68 -29.60
CA LYS A 40 -20.20 5.32 -29.15
C LYS A 40 -20.18 4.64 -27.77
N ASN A 41 -21.13 4.96 -26.89
CA ASN A 41 -21.23 4.33 -25.57
C ASN A 41 -21.63 2.86 -25.67
N GLN A 42 -22.59 2.54 -26.55
CA GLN A 42 -22.98 1.15 -26.82
C GLN A 42 -21.84 0.36 -27.46
N LEU A 43 -21.13 0.94 -28.44
CA LEU A 43 -19.96 0.30 -29.04
C LEU A 43 -18.87 0.02 -28.00
N ARG A 44 -18.51 1.01 -27.17
CA ARG A 44 -17.55 0.82 -26.06
C ARG A 44 -18.00 -0.27 -25.10
N ASN A 45 -19.30 -0.31 -24.76
CA ASN A 45 -19.83 -1.33 -23.88
C ASN A 45 -19.78 -2.71 -24.51
N ASN A 46 -20.12 -2.82 -25.78
CA ASN A 46 -20.05 -4.06 -26.53
C ASN A 46 -18.61 -4.60 -26.55
N ILE A 47 -17.62 -3.77 -26.89
CA ILE A 47 -16.20 -4.13 -26.86
C ILE A 47 -15.79 -4.62 -25.46
N ARG A 48 -16.08 -3.85 -24.40
CA ARG A 48 -15.76 -4.26 -23.02
C ARG A 48 -16.35 -5.62 -22.67
N GLN A 49 -17.61 -5.85 -23.03
CA GLN A 49 -18.31 -7.10 -22.75
C GLN A 49 -17.74 -8.27 -23.57
N GLN A 50 -17.38 -8.07 -24.84
CA GLN A 50 -16.80 -9.15 -25.64
C GLN A 50 -15.38 -9.50 -25.18
N VAL A 51 -14.56 -8.52 -24.81
CA VAL A 51 -13.24 -8.77 -24.21
C VAL A 51 -13.38 -9.61 -22.94
N LEU A 52 -14.31 -9.24 -22.05
CA LEU A 52 -14.57 -9.99 -20.82
C LEU A 52 -15.04 -11.42 -21.13
N LYS A 53 -16.03 -11.59 -22.00
CA LYS A 53 -16.59 -12.90 -22.39
C LYS A 53 -15.58 -13.79 -23.11
N SER A 54 -14.59 -13.22 -23.78
CA SER A 54 -13.54 -13.99 -24.47
C SER A 54 -12.60 -14.71 -23.50
N GLY A 55 -12.58 -14.34 -22.21
CA GLY A 55 -11.67 -14.89 -21.21
C GLY A 55 -10.20 -14.50 -21.41
N MET A 56 -9.87 -13.66 -22.41
CA MET A 56 -8.46 -13.37 -22.71
C MET A 56 -7.75 -12.62 -21.57
N LEU A 57 -8.49 -11.78 -20.83
CA LEU A 57 -7.93 -11.03 -19.71
C LEU A 57 -7.61 -11.97 -18.55
N GLU A 58 -8.55 -12.83 -18.17
CA GLU A 58 -8.37 -13.82 -17.11
C GLU A 58 -7.19 -14.75 -17.41
N SER A 59 -7.20 -15.39 -18.59
CA SER A 59 -6.11 -16.26 -19.03
C SER A 59 -4.76 -15.52 -19.16
N GLY A 60 -4.78 -14.28 -19.62
CA GLY A 60 -3.57 -13.46 -19.74
C GLY A 60 -3.00 -13.05 -18.39
N ILE A 61 -3.86 -12.73 -17.41
CA ILE A 61 -3.46 -12.39 -16.05
C ILE A 61 -2.83 -13.61 -15.38
N ASP A 62 -3.45 -14.79 -15.46
CA ASP A 62 -2.89 -16.03 -14.92
C ASP A 62 -1.50 -16.32 -15.51
N ARG A 63 -1.35 -16.13 -16.83
CA ARG A 63 -0.06 -16.28 -17.51
C ARG A 63 1.00 -15.31 -16.96
N ILE A 64 0.63 -14.06 -16.69
CA ILE A 64 1.53 -13.06 -16.11
C ILE A 64 1.91 -13.46 -14.68
N ILE A 65 0.95 -13.91 -13.87
CA ILE A 65 1.21 -14.38 -12.51
C ILE A 65 2.24 -15.51 -12.54
N SER A 66 1.99 -16.56 -13.32
CA SER A 66 2.88 -17.72 -13.40
C SER A 66 4.29 -17.39 -13.91
N GLN A 67 4.43 -16.45 -14.83
CA GLN A 67 5.73 -16.16 -15.46
C GLN A 67 6.51 -15.04 -14.79
N VAL A 68 5.82 -14.11 -14.12
CA VAL A 68 6.43 -12.88 -13.64
C VAL A 68 6.36 -12.77 -12.13
N VAL A 69 5.29 -13.26 -11.51
CA VAL A 69 5.05 -13.11 -10.08
C VAL A 69 5.59 -14.33 -9.32
N ASP A 70 5.23 -15.54 -9.73
CA ASP A 70 5.64 -16.78 -9.04
C ASP A 70 7.17 -16.95 -8.97
N PRO A 71 7.95 -16.64 -10.01
CA PRO A 71 9.40 -16.70 -9.92
C PRO A 71 9.96 -15.70 -8.91
N LYS A 72 9.35 -14.51 -8.78
CA LYS A 72 9.80 -13.49 -7.81
C LYS A 72 9.50 -13.92 -6.39
N ILE A 73 8.35 -14.55 -6.14
CA ILE A 73 8.01 -15.11 -4.81
C ILE A 73 9.10 -16.09 -4.38
N ASN A 74 9.47 -17.03 -5.23
CA ASN A 74 10.38 -18.11 -4.87
C ASN A 74 11.87 -17.73 -4.90
N HIS A 75 12.31 -16.89 -5.84
CA HIS A 75 13.74 -16.62 -6.04
C HIS A 75 14.21 -15.27 -5.49
N ILE A 76 13.28 -14.33 -5.23
CA ILE A 76 13.64 -13.00 -4.70
C ILE A 76 13.16 -12.85 -3.27
N PHE A 77 11.86 -13.06 -3.03
CA PHE A 77 11.27 -12.78 -1.73
C PHE A 77 11.58 -13.88 -0.72
N ARG A 78 11.37 -15.15 -1.08
CA ARG A 78 11.58 -16.29 -0.17
C ARG A 78 13.00 -16.35 0.40
N PRO A 79 14.09 -16.21 -0.37
CA PRO A 79 15.45 -16.26 0.21
C PRO A 79 15.75 -15.08 1.14
N GLN A 80 15.20 -13.89 0.85
CA GLN A 80 15.35 -12.73 1.73
C GLN A 80 14.59 -12.89 3.04
N VAL A 81 13.38 -13.44 2.98
CA VAL A 81 12.57 -13.77 4.16
C VAL A 81 13.28 -14.82 5.00
N GLU A 82 13.73 -15.92 4.38
CA GLU A 82 14.48 -16.97 5.07
C GLU A 82 15.75 -16.41 5.71
N LYS A 83 16.53 -15.60 5.00
CA LYS A 83 17.73 -14.96 5.56
C LYS A 83 17.41 -14.10 6.79
N ALA A 84 16.38 -13.24 6.71
CA ALA A 84 15.99 -12.37 7.81
C ALA A 84 15.51 -13.17 9.04
N VAL A 85 14.79 -14.27 8.83
CA VAL A 85 14.37 -15.17 9.91
C VAL A 85 15.57 -15.85 10.56
N HIS A 86 16.53 -16.36 9.77
CA HIS A 86 17.74 -16.98 10.31
C HIS A 86 18.59 -15.99 11.10
N GLU A 87 18.76 -14.76 10.60
CA GLU A 87 19.50 -13.71 11.30
C GLU A 87 18.83 -13.35 12.63
N PHE A 88 17.50 -13.17 12.63
CA PHE A 88 16.74 -12.90 13.85
C PHE A 88 16.91 -14.03 14.89
N LEU A 89 16.70 -15.28 14.49
CA LEU A 89 16.88 -16.42 15.38
C LEU A 89 18.33 -16.57 15.85
N ALA A 90 19.32 -16.32 15.00
CA ALA A 90 20.72 -16.35 15.40
C ALA A 90 21.00 -15.30 16.47
N THR A 91 20.51 -14.06 16.33
CA THR A 91 20.69 -13.01 17.37
C THR A 91 20.00 -13.35 18.69
N MET A 92 18.89 -14.09 18.66
CA MET A 92 18.22 -14.58 19.87
C MET A 92 18.97 -15.74 20.53
N ASN A 93 19.52 -16.68 19.75
CA ASN A 93 20.29 -17.81 20.28
C ASN A 93 21.70 -17.40 20.78
N HIS A 94 22.32 -16.36 20.21
CA HIS A 94 23.59 -15.82 20.72
C HIS A 94 23.42 -14.93 21.96
N GLN A 95 22.18 -14.63 22.38
CA GLN A 95 21.93 -13.93 23.63
C GLN A 95 22.05 -14.86 24.86
N GLU A 96 22.12 -16.18 24.66
CA GLU A 96 22.27 -17.18 25.73
C GLU A 96 23.72 -17.71 25.89
N GLU A 97 24.61 -17.49 24.92
CA GLU A 97 25.97 -18.10 24.90
C GLU A 97 27.08 -17.08 24.55
N THR A 98 27.09 -15.91 25.21
CA THR A 98 28.32 -15.10 25.35
C THR A 98 28.51 -14.57 26.77
N ASN A 99 28.77 -15.48 27.71
CA ASN A 99 30.00 -15.46 28.55
C ASN A 99 30.01 -16.71 29.44
N PRO A 100 31.10 -17.51 29.44
CA PRO A 100 32.17 -17.16 30.38
C PRO A 100 33.61 -17.46 29.91
N SER A 101 34.53 -16.66 30.45
CA SER A 101 35.93 -16.99 30.75
C SER A 101 36.95 -17.04 29.60
N PHE A 102 37.62 -15.90 29.38
CA PHE A 102 39.07 -15.89 29.26
C PHE A 102 39.68 -15.23 30.49
N ALA A 103 40.44 -16.04 31.24
CA ALA A 103 41.65 -15.74 32.01
C ALA A 103 41.69 -14.48 32.93
N LEU A 104 41.51 -14.75 34.22
CA LEU A 104 42.40 -14.42 35.36
C LEU A 104 43.38 -13.22 35.27
N LEU A 105 43.26 -12.42 36.33
CA LEU A 105 44.28 -11.67 37.10
C LEU A 105 44.50 -10.18 36.81
N GLU A 106 43.94 -9.39 37.73
CA GLU A 106 44.64 -8.35 38.51
C GLU A 106 45.12 -7.09 37.76
N GLU A 107 44.45 -5.94 37.97
CA GLU A 107 45.06 -4.76 38.62
C GLU A 107 44.00 -3.66 38.89
N LYS A 108 43.66 -3.48 40.18
CA LYS A 108 43.57 -2.20 40.93
C LYS A 108 42.49 -1.13 40.58
N LEU A 109 41.56 -0.98 41.53
CA LEU A 109 41.02 0.26 42.13
C LEU A 109 40.95 1.54 41.25
N GLU A 110 39.74 2.11 41.07
CA GLU A 110 39.20 3.21 41.92
C GLU A 110 37.72 3.56 41.57
N PRO A 111 36.92 4.05 42.55
CA PRO A 111 35.47 4.28 42.43
C PRO A 111 35.14 5.74 42.08
N SER A 112 34.07 6.00 41.33
CA SER A 112 33.35 7.29 41.35
C SER A 112 31.90 7.16 40.89
N ILE A 113 31.02 7.57 41.78
CA ILE A 113 29.56 7.66 41.68
C ILE A 113 29.18 8.95 40.93
N LEU A 114 28.18 8.92 40.03
CA LEU A 114 27.15 9.97 40.00
C LEU A 114 25.84 9.56 39.30
N LEU A 115 24.77 10.05 39.91
CA LEU A 115 23.33 9.85 39.69
C LEU A 115 22.78 10.85 38.64
N GLN A 116 21.57 10.55 38.12
CA GLN A 116 20.45 11.48 37.85
C GLN A 116 20.18 11.97 36.41
N GLY A 117 18.90 11.88 35.99
CA GLY A 117 18.29 12.91 35.14
C GLY A 117 17.25 12.46 34.10
N VAL A 118 15.98 12.31 34.49
CA VAL A 118 14.80 12.51 33.60
C VAL A 118 14.53 14.02 33.50
N PRO A 119 14.11 14.55 32.35
CA PRO A 119 13.26 15.74 32.35
C PRO A 119 11.94 15.48 31.61
N ALA A 120 10.83 15.61 32.35
CA ALA A 120 9.48 15.76 31.82
C ALA A 120 9.32 17.19 31.26
N VAL A 121 8.85 17.30 30.03
CA VAL A 121 8.56 18.57 29.34
C VAL A 121 7.21 19.11 29.85
N PRO A 122 7.09 20.41 30.21
CA PRO A 122 5.83 21.00 30.64
C PRO A 122 4.84 21.15 29.46
N PRO A 123 3.52 20.97 29.68
CA PRO A 123 2.53 21.12 28.61
C PRO A 123 2.38 22.61 28.25
N ASN A 124 2.61 22.90 26.96
CA ASN A 124 2.45 24.22 26.38
C ASN A 124 0.97 24.62 26.35
N VAL A 125 0.58 25.61 27.16
CA VAL A 125 -0.81 26.08 27.35
C VAL A 125 -1.42 26.62 26.04
N ASN A 126 -0.59 27.07 25.10
CA ASN A 126 -1.05 27.59 23.80
C ASN A 126 -1.68 26.51 22.90
N MET A 127 -1.13 25.28 22.88
CA MET A 127 -1.72 24.21 22.05
C MET A 127 -3.06 23.70 22.58
N ALA A 128 -3.25 23.76 23.90
CA ALA A 128 -4.53 23.40 24.52
C ALA A 128 -5.63 24.41 24.17
N ASN A 129 -5.30 25.70 24.12
CA ASN A 129 -6.24 26.74 23.71
C ASN A 129 -6.61 26.64 22.22
N ASP A 130 -5.63 26.35 21.35
CA ASP A 130 -5.88 26.12 19.92
C ASP A 130 -6.80 24.90 19.69
N ALA A 131 -6.58 23.83 20.45
CA ALA A 131 -7.43 22.63 20.39
C ALA A 131 -8.87 22.92 20.83
N LEU A 132 -9.07 23.72 21.89
CA LEU A 132 -10.40 24.12 22.35
C LEU A 132 -11.12 25.03 21.34
N SER A 133 -10.40 25.96 20.70
CA SER A 133 -10.99 26.85 19.69
C SER A 133 -11.47 26.09 18.44
N ILE A 134 -10.74 25.06 18.02
CA ILE A 134 -11.15 24.18 16.91
C ILE A 134 -12.40 23.38 17.28
N LEU A 135 -12.47 22.85 18.51
CA LEU A 135 -13.63 22.09 18.98
C LEU A 135 -14.90 22.95 19.08
N GLU A 136 -14.79 24.20 19.54
CA GLU A 136 -15.92 25.14 19.52
C GLU A 136 -16.39 25.43 18.09
N THR A 137 -15.46 25.62 17.15
CA THR A 137 -15.80 25.87 15.73
C THR A 137 -16.57 24.70 15.12
N ILE A 138 -16.12 23.46 15.36
CA ILE A 138 -16.80 22.25 14.88
C ILE A 138 -18.18 22.11 15.53
N THR A 139 -18.30 22.42 16.82
CA THR A 139 -19.57 22.35 17.55
C THR A 139 -20.58 23.36 17.01
N SER A 140 -20.13 24.59 16.73
CA SER A 140 -20.97 25.66 16.17
C SER A 140 -21.49 25.30 14.77
N LEU A 141 -20.62 24.77 13.89
CA LEU A 141 -21.01 24.31 12.55
C LEU A 141 -22.03 23.17 12.57
N ASN A 142 -21.88 22.22 13.50
CA ASN A 142 -22.85 21.13 13.65
C ASN A 142 -24.20 21.64 14.20
N GLN A 143 -24.20 22.63 15.07
CA GLN A 143 -25.42 23.22 15.61
C GLN A 143 -26.17 24.02 14.53
N GLU A 144 -25.46 24.76 13.68
CA GLU A 144 -26.04 25.48 12.53
C GLU A 144 -26.60 24.52 11.46
N ALA A 145 -25.88 23.44 11.14
CA ALA A 145 -26.36 22.40 10.21
C ALA A 145 -27.62 21.69 10.74
N SER A 146 -27.71 21.50 12.05
CA SER A 146 -28.87 20.90 12.71
C SER A 146 -30.06 21.86 12.74
N ALA A 147 -29.82 23.15 13.02
CA ALA A 147 -30.85 24.19 13.00
C ALA A 147 -31.43 24.39 11.58
N THR A 148 -30.57 24.38 10.55
CA THR A 148 -31.00 24.49 9.16
C THR A 148 -31.91 23.33 8.76
N ARG A 149 -31.61 22.10 9.21
CA ARG A 149 -32.47 20.93 9.00
C ARG A 149 -33.83 21.07 9.69
N ALA A 150 -33.83 21.48 10.96
CA ALA A 150 -35.07 21.70 11.71
C ALA A 150 -35.94 22.81 11.09
N SER A 151 -35.34 23.88 10.55
CA SER A 151 -36.06 24.94 9.85
C SER A 151 -36.69 24.47 8.52
N THR A 152 -36.06 23.56 7.78
CA THR A 152 -36.67 22.99 6.55
C THR A 152 -37.83 22.03 6.80
N GLU A 153 -37.89 21.42 7.99
CA GLU A 153 -38.96 20.51 8.39
C GLU A 153 -40.21 21.28 8.89
N ALA A 154 -40.03 22.46 9.49
CA ALA A 154 -41.11 23.32 9.96
C ALA A 154 -41.85 24.08 8.84
N THR A 155 -41.26 24.24 7.65
CA THR A 155 -41.90 24.90 6.49
C THR A 155 -42.72 23.97 5.60
N ASN A 156 -42.71 22.67 5.89
CA ASN A 156 -43.36 21.63 5.06
C ASN A 156 -44.50 20.89 5.79
N THR A 157 -45.05 21.51 6.84
CA THR A 157 -46.31 21.13 7.49
C THR A 157 -47.30 22.27 7.35
#